data_AF-A0A954IDT9-F1
#
_entry.id   AF-A0A954IDT9-F1
#
_cell.length_a   1.000
_cell.length_b   1.000
_cell.length_c   1.000
_cell.angle_alpha   90.00
_cell.angle_beta   90.00
_cell.angle_gamma   90.00
#
_symmetry.space_group_name_H-M   'P 1'
#
loop_
_entity.id
_entity.type
_entity.pdbx_description
1 polymer ?
#
loop_
_entity_poly.entity_id
_entity_poly.type
_entity_poly.pdbx_seq_one_letter_code
_entity_poly.pdbx_strand_id
1 'polypeptide(L)'
;MSEESTEESADAADAALTDLVAYLDGELSESDTDSIEHRLVEDAGLRDEADRLDRAWKMLDSIDEVSASKEFTARTLASMQATSIDATLSKPSVPRTQTIPGQSNSLVSLAFWAITGFLVSMLGLEISQRQADRRQDETTVRILKNINFLRQVPKYRTVQDVESLQRLLEDSEEAGP
;
A
#
# COMPACT_ATOMS: atom_id res chain seq x y z
N MET A 1 33.70 -10.25 25.03
CA MET A 1 33.59 -11.62 24.50
C MET A 1 32.25 -12.29 24.82
N SER A 2 31.21 -11.52 25.20
CA SER A 2 29.86 -12.05 25.51
C SER A 2 28.78 -11.52 24.56
N GLU A 3 29.07 -10.47 23.78
CA GLU A 3 28.15 -9.92 22.78
C GLU A 3 28.16 -10.76 21.49
N GLU A 4 29.33 -11.20 21.03
CA GLU A 4 29.50 -11.99 19.80
C GLU A 4 28.76 -13.34 19.81
N SER A 5 28.69 -14.01 20.97
CA SER A 5 27.94 -15.28 21.11
C SER A 5 26.42 -15.12 21.04
N THR A 6 25.90 -13.90 21.22
CA THR A 6 24.46 -13.64 21.21
C THR A 6 23.98 -13.33 19.79
N GLU A 7 24.80 -12.65 18.99
CA GLU A 7 24.49 -12.33 17.59
C GLU A 7 24.51 -13.59 16.70
N GLU A 8 25.48 -14.49 16.89
CA GLU A 8 25.55 -15.75 16.11
C GLU A 8 24.35 -16.68 16.39
N SER A 9 23.84 -16.69 17.62
CA SER A 9 22.64 -17.45 17.97
C SER A 9 21.37 -16.84 17.38
N ALA A 10 21.32 -15.53 17.19
CA ALA A 10 20.16 -14.84 16.61
C ALA A 10 20.10 -15.06 15.09
N ASP A 11 21.25 -14.96 14.41
CA ASP A 11 21.36 -15.19 12.97
C ASP A 11 20.98 -16.63 12.60
N ALA A 12 21.42 -17.61 13.42
CA ALA A 12 21.03 -19.00 13.25
C ALA A 12 19.52 -19.26 13.45
N ALA A 13 18.87 -18.51 14.35
CA ALA A 13 17.43 -18.61 14.58
C ALA A 13 16.63 -18.00 13.40
N ASP A 14 17.08 -16.87 12.87
CA ASP A 14 16.48 -16.23 11.69
C ASP A 14 16.63 -17.09 10.43
N ALA A 15 17.78 -17.73 10.25
CA ALA A 15 18.01 -18.69 9.17
C ALA A 15 17.06 -19.89 9.28
N ALA A 16 16.92 -20.47 10.49
CA ALA A 16 16.01 -21.58 10.72
C ALA A 16 14.54 -21.23 10.46
N LEU A 17 14.12 -20.00 10.82
CA LEU A 17 12.78 -19.50 10.53
C LEU A 17 12.57 -19.31 9.02
N THR A 18 13.58 -18.77 8.33
CA THR A 18 13.54 -18.56 6.87
C THR A 18 13.36 -19.88 6.14
N ASP A 19 14.16 -20.90 6.48
CA ASP A 19 14.04 -22.23 5.89
C ASP A 19 12.68 -22.86 6.19
N LEU A 20 12.15 -22.67 7.40
CA LEU A 20 10.85 -23.21 7.79
C LEU A 20 9.70 -22.57 7.01
N VAL A 21 9.76 -21.26 6.76
CA VAL A 21 8.78 -20.56 5.91
C VAL A 21 8.87 -21.06 4.47
N ALA A 22 10.09 -21.18 3.92
CA ALA A 22 10.34 -21.71 2.58
C ALA A 22 9.93 -23.19 2.43
N TYR A 23 9.93 -23.97 3.52
CA TYR A 23 9.38 -25.32 3.53
C TYR A 23 7.84 -25.29 3.42
N LEU A 24 7.19 -24.38 4.15
CA LEU A 24 5.72 -24.29 4.20
C LEU A 24 5.10 -23.75 2.91
N ASP A 25 5.80 -22.85 2.19
CA ASP A 25 5.35 -22.35 0.88
C ASP A 25 5.77 -23.25 -0.31
N GLY A 26 6.69 -24.18 -0.07
CA GLY A 26 7.21 -25.12 -1.07
C GLY A 26 8.32 -24.55 -1.95
N GLU A 27 9.01 -23.49 -1.53
CA GLU A 27 10.13 -22.88 -2.26
C GLU A 27 11.48 -23.61 -2.06
N LEU A 28 11.58 -24.54 -1.10
CA LEU A 28 12.80 -25.34 -0.88
C LEU A 28 13.09 -26.36 -1.99
N SER A 29 14.38 -26.64 -2.19
CA SER A 29 14.82 -27.76 -3.04
C SER A 29 14.49 -29.11 -2.37
N GLU A 30 14.45 -30.20 -3.15
CA GLU A 30 14.18 -31.55 -2.61
C GLU A 30 15.19 -31.95 -1.51
N SER A 31 16.47 -31.64 -1.71
CA SER A 31 17.52 -31.90 -0.71
C SER A 31 17.33 -31.09 0.57
N ASP A 32 16.88 -29.84 0.47
CA ASP A 32 16.69 -28.96 1.63
C ASP A 32 15.38 -29.31 2.37
N THR A 33 14.37 -29.75 1.63
CA THR A 33 13.11 -30.28 2.15
C THR A 33 13.38 -31.49 3.05
N ASP A 34 14.13 -32.49 2.56
CA ASP A 34 14.51 -33.67 3.35
C ASP A 34 15.27 -33.31 4.64
N SER A 35 16.16 -32.31 4.56
CA SER A 35 16.92 -31.80 5.69
C SER A 35 16.02 -31.17 6.75
N ILE A 36 15.08 -30.31 6.34
CA ILE A 36 14.13 -29.67 7.25
C ILE A 36 13.16 -30.67 7.86
N GLU A 37 12.68 -31.66 7.10
CA GLU A 37 11.83 -32.73 7.62
C GLU A 37 12.54 -33.54 8.70
N HIS A 38 13.81 -33.87 8.49
CA HIS A 38 14.61 -34.54 9.51
C HIS A 38 14.74 -33.69 10.78
N ARG A 39 15.04 -32.39 10.63
CA ARG A 39 15.12 -31.44 11.76
C ARG A 39 13.79 -31.30 12.50
N LEU A 40 12.66 -31.28 11.80
CA LEU A 40 11.32 -31.23 12.40
C LEU A 40 11.05 -32.47 13.26
N VAL A 41 11.55 -33.66 12.87
CA VAL A 41 11.39 -34.86 13.71
C VAL A 41 12.17 -34.74 15.02
N GLU A 42 13.39 -34.20 14.97
CA GLU A 42 14.30 -34.16 16.11
C GLU A 42 14.07 -32.96 17.05
N ASP A 43 13.67 -31.81 16.50
CA ASP A 43 13.53 -30.55 17.22
C ASP A 43 12.07 -30.24 17.56
N ALA A 44 11.74 -30.30 18.85
CA ALA A 44 10.41 -29.93 19.34
C ALA A 44 10.10 -28.43 19.22
N GLY A 45 11.10 -27.56 19.38
CA GLY A 45 10.92 -26.11 19.25
C GLY A 45 10.63 -25.70 17.80
N LEU A 46 11.30 -26.34 16.84
CA LEU A 46 11.04 -26.12 15.41
C LEU A 46 9.62 -26.56 15.02
N ARG A 47 9.13 -27.68 15.59
CA ARG A 47 7.73 -28.12 15.42
C ARG A 47 6.73 -27.14 15.99
N ASP A 48 6.99 -26.64 17.21
CA ASP A 48 6.10 -25.66 17.85
C ASP A 48 5.99 -24.36 17.01
N GLU A 49 7.08 -23.96 16.35
CA GLU A 49 7.09 -22.78 15.47
C GLU A 49 6.36 -23.06 14.14
N ALA A 50 6.52 -24.26 13.56
CA ALA A 50 5.76 -24.69 12.39
C ALA A 50 4.25 -24.66 12.67
N ASP A 51 3.84 -25.18 13.83
CA ASP A 51 2.46 -25.18 14.30
C ASP A 51 1.93 -23.75 14.54
N ARG A 52 2.78 -22.80 14.95
CA ARG A 52 2.40 -21.39 15.08
C ARG A 52 2.13 -20.74 13.73
N LEU A 53 3.01 -20.98 12.76
CA LEU A 53 2.85 -20.48 11.39
C LEU A 53 1.59 -21.04 10.73
N ASP A 54 1.36 -22.36 10.83
CA ASP A 54 0.14 -23.01 10.33
C ASP A 54 -1.14 -22.40 10.92
N ARG A 55 -1.17 -22.14 12.24
CA ARG A 55 -2.32 -21.47 12.87
C ARG A 55 -2.52 -20.05 12.36
N ALA A 56 -1.45 -19.30 12.11
CA ALA A 56 -1.55 -17.94 11.57
C ALA A 56 -2.13 -17.96 10.14
N TRP A 57 -1.69 -18.90 9.30
CA TRP A 57 -2.25 -19.11 7.97
C TRP A 57 -3.73 -19.49 8.00
N LYS A 58 -4.13 -20.43 8.86
CA LYS A 58 -5.54 -20.79 9.06
C LYS A 58 -6.40 -19.61 9.51
N MET A 59 -5.84 -18.68 10.30
CA MET A 59 -6.54 -17.47 10.69
C MET A 59 -6.70 -16.51 9.51
N LEU A 60 -5.71 -16.41 8.62
CA LEU A 60 -5.81 -15.61 7.40
C LEU A 60 -6.88 -16.17 6.44
N ASP A 61 -6.97 -17.50 6.33
CA ASP A 61 -8.01 -18.18 5.55
C ASP A 61 -9.42 -17.96 6.12
N SER A 62 -9.52 -17.67 7.42
CA SER A 62 -10.81 -17.37 8.07
C SER A 62 -11.32 -15.95 7.82
N ILE A 63 -10.56 -15.11 7.10
CA ILE A 63 -11.00 -13.76 6.75
C ILE A 63 -12.06 -13.85 5.64
N ASP A 64 -13.30 -13.53 6.00
CA ASP A 64 -14.41 -13.42 5.04
C ASP A 64 -14.06 -12.51 3.86
N GLU A 65 -14.39 -12.96 2.65
CA GLU A 65 -14.29 -12.12 1.45
C GLU A 65 -15.26 -10.94 1.55
N VAL A 66 -14.71 -9.76 1.86
CA VAL A 66 -15.45 -8.50 1.76
C VAL A 66 -15.56 -8.12 0.29
N SER A 67 -16.64 -8.57 -0.35
CA SER A 67 -17.04 -8.12 -1.68
C SER A 67 -17.23 -6.60 -1.68
N ALA A 68 -16.47 -5.89 -2.52
CA ALA A 68 -16.69 -4.46 -2.74
C ALA A 68 -18.10 -4.24 -3.30
N SER A 69 -18.84 -3.30 -2.71
CA SER A 69 -20.19 -2.98 -3.19
C SER A 69 -20.14 -2.49 -4.64
N LYS A 70 -21.15 -2.84 -5.44
CA LYS A 70 -21.28 -2.36 -6.83
C LYS A 70 -21.19 -0.84 -6.92
N GLU A 71 -21.65 -0.14 -5.89
CA GLU A 71 -21.57 1.32 -5.76
C GLU A 71 -20.13 1.82 -5.56
N PHE A 72 -19.31 1.13 -4.76
CA PHE A 72 -17.88 1.47 -4.62
C PHE A 72 -17.13 1.31 -5.94
N THR A 73 -17.39 0.22 -6.67
CA THR A 73 -16.81 0.00 -8.00
C THR A 73 -17.25 1.08 -8.99
N ALA A 74 -18.54 1.42 -9.00
CA ALA A 74 -19.08 2.48 -9.86
C ALA A 74 -18.47 3.86 -9.54
N ARG A 75 -18.33 4.19 -8.25
CA ARG A 75 -17.72 5.44 -7.79
C ARG A 75 -16.24 5.52 -8.14
N THR A 76 -15.51 4.41 -8.01
CA THR A 76 -14.10 4.32 -8.40
C THR A 76 -13.94 4.54 -9.91
N LEU A 77 -14.74 3.85 -10.72
CA LEU A 77 -14.72 4.00 -12.17
C LEU A 77 -15.10 5.43 -12.61
N ALA A 78 -16.11 6.03 -11.97
CA ALA A 78 -16.49 7.42 -12.20
C ALA A 78 -15.37 8.41 -11.83
N SER A 79 -14.65 8.17 -10.73
CA SER A 79 -13.52 9.01 -10.32
C SER A 79 -12.36 8.94 -11.32
N MET A 80 -12.04 7.75 -11.84
CA MET A 80 -11.01 7.56 -12.86
C MET A 80 -11.37 8.26 -14.16
N GLN A 81 -12.65 8.19 -14.58
CA GLN A 81 -13.12 8.92 -15.76
C GLN A 81 -13.04 10.44 -15.55
N ALA A 82 -13.46 10.95 -14.39
CA ALA A 82 -13.40 12.38 -14.10
C ALA A 82 -11.95 12.93 -14.17
N THR A 83 -10.96 12.20 -13.63
CA THR A 83 -9.55 12.58 -13.75
C THR A 83 -9.04 12.53 -15.20
N SER A 84 -9.52 11.58 -16.01
CA SER A 84 -9.15 11.53 -17.43
C SER A 84 -9.73 12.70 -18.24
N ILE A 85 -10.93 13.17 -17.89
CA ILE A 85 -11.56 14.34 -18.52
C ILE A 85 -10.79 15.62 -18.15
N ASP A 86 -10.41 15.79 -16.89
CA ASP A 86 -9.59 16.95 -16.46
C ASP A 86 -8.21 16.98 -17.13
N ALA A 87 -7.60 15.83 -17.40
CA ALA A 87 -6.35 15.74 -18.17
C ALA A 87 -6.52 16.14 -19.64
N THR A 88 -7.70 15.96 -20.23
CA THR A 88 -8.01 16.43 -21.59
C THR A 88 -8.40 17.91 -21.66
N LEU A 89 -8.99 18.46 -20.60
CA LEU A 89 -9.35 19.88 -20.50
C LEU A 89 -8.16 20.75 -20.05
N SER A 90 -7.20 20.19 -19.32
CA SER A 90 -5.92 20.82 -18.98
C SER A 90 -4.86 20.57 -20.04
N LYS A 91 -5.14 20.94 -21.28
CA LYS A 91 -4.07 21.11 -22.28
C LYS A 91 -3.56 22.55 -22.15
N PRO A 92 -2.43 22.83 -21.48
CA PRO A 92 -1.83 24.15 -21.56
C PRO A 92 -1.54 24.41 -23.04
N SER A 93 -2.16 25.46 -23.58
CA SER A 93 -1.90 25.93 -24.93
C SER A 93 -0.47 26.45 -24.95
N VAL A 94 0.49 25.56 -25.22
CA VAL A 94 1.89 25.92 -25.41
C VAL A 94 1.94 26.81 -26.66
N PRO A 95 2.40 28.07 -26.58
CA PRO A 95 2.56 28.89 -27.76
C PRO A 95 3.56 28.20 -28.69
N ARG A 96 3.08 27.90 -29.90
CA ARG A 96 3.84 27.34 -31.01
C ARG A 96 4.86 28.38 -31.48
N THR A 97 6.01 28.45 -30.83
CA THR A 97 7.13 29.23 -31.34
C THR A 97 7.81 28.44 -32.46
N GLN A 98 7.84 29.10 -33.60
CA GLN A 98 8.26 28.61 -34.90
C GLN A 98 9.74 28.21 -34.92
N THR A 99 10.01 27.25 -35.79
CA THR A 99 11.30 26.70 -36.19
C THR A 99 12.34 27.76 -36.55
N ILE A 100 13.58 27.53 -36.12
CA ILE A 100 14.78 28.02 -36.83
C ILE A 100 15.49 26.78 -37.39
N PRO A 101 15.71 26.66 -38.72
CA PRO A 101 16.56 25.62 -39.28
C PRO A 101 18.02 26.08 -39.20
N GLY A 102 18.94 25.20 -38.80
CA GLY A 102 20.36 25.58 -38.83
C GLY A 102 21.32 24.67 -38.09
N GLN A 103 21.75 23.63 -38.80
CA GLN A 103 23.12 23.10 -38.82
C GLN A 103 23.61 22.25 -37.63
N SER A 104 24.06 21.05 -38.03
CA SER A 104 24.59 19.95 -37.23
C SER A 104 25.58 20.35 -36.13
N ASN A 105 25.26 19.96 -34.90
CA ASN A 105 26.19 19.34 -33.95
C ASN A 105 25.38 18.60 -32.86
N SER A 106 24.82 17.46 -33.25
CA SER A 106 23.84 16.68 -32.47
C SER A 106 24.40 15.99 -31.20
N LEU A 107 25.69 16.10 -30.90
CA LEU A 107 26.32 15.43 -29.76
C LEU A 107 26.55 16.34 -28.54
N VAL A 108 26.85 17.64 -28.76
CA VAL A 108 27.10 18.58 -27.65
C VAL A 108 25.79 19.01 -26.98
N SER A 109 24.70 19.10 -27.75
CA SER A 109 23.38 19.47 -27.24
C SER A 109 22.79 18.38 -26.34
N LEU A 110 23.01 17.11 -26.65
CA LEU A 110 22.49 15.99 -25.84
C LEU A 110 23.20 15.90 -24.48
N ALA A 111 24.50 16.18 -24.43
CA ALA A 111 25.25 16.26 -23.17
C ALA A 111 24.79 17.44 -22.30
N PHE A 112 24.47 18.58 -22.90
CA PHE A 112 23.98 19.76 -22.17
C PHE A 112 22.57 19.53 -21.57
N TRP A 113 21.67 18.89 -22.32
CA TRP A 113 20.33 18.49 -21.82
C TRP A 113 20.40 17.40 -20.74
N ALA A 114 21.34 16.45 -20.84
CA ALA A 114 21.56 15.44 -19.81
C ALA A 114 22.07 16.06 -18.49
N ILE A 115 23.01 17.01 -18.56
CA ILE A 115 23.56 17.70 -17.38
C ILE A 115 22.51 18.61 -16.71
N THR A 116 21.73 19.36 -17.50
CA THR A 116 20.66 20.21 -16.94
C THR A 116 19.50 19.38 -16.37
N GLY A 117 19.12 18.26 -17.02
CA GLY A 117 18.16 17.32 -16.46
C GLY A 117 18.61 16.71 -15.14
N PHE A 118 19.90 16.35 -15.04
CA PHE A 118 20.49 15.80 -13.82
C PHE A 118 20.53 16.82 -12.67
N LEU A 119 20.94 18.07 -12.94
CA LEU A 119 20.96 19.15 -11.94
C LEU A 119 19.56 19.51 -11.42
N VAL A 120 18.55 19.57 -12.29
CA VAL A 120 17.16 19.82 -11.86
C VAL A 120 16.60 18.67 -11.03
N SER A 121 16.93 17.42 -11.39
CA SER A 121 16.54 16.24 -10.61
C SER A 121 17.20 16.24 -9.22
N MET A 122 18.48 16.58 -9.15
CA MET A 122 19.24 16.60 -7.89
C MET A 122 18.78 17.71 -6.93
N LEU A 123 18.52 18.93 -7.43
CA LEU A 123 17.95 20.01 -6.61
C LEU A 123 16.47 19.76 -6.27
N GLY A 124 15.72 19.08 -7.13
CA GLY A 124 14.33 18.71 -6.88
C GLY A 124 14.19 17.74 -5.72
N LEU A 125 15.11 16.78 -5.59
CA LEU A 125 15.11 15.81 -4.48
C LEU A 125 15.45 16.46 -3.13
N GLU A 126 16.36 17.44 -3.07
CA GLU A 126 16.66 18.16 -1.81
C GLU A 126 15.50 19.04 -1.34
N ILE A 127 14.84 19.77 -2.24
CA ILE A 127 13.68 20.59 -1.90
C ILE A 127 12.47 19.71 -1.54
N SER A 128 12.35 18.56 -2.19
CA SER A 128 11.33 17.55 -1.88
C SER A 128 11.51 16.99 -0.46
N GLN A 129 12.74 16.64 -0.05
CA GLN A 129 12.97 16.11 1.29
C GLN A 129 12.68 17.14 2.40
N ARG A 130 13.03 18.43 2.20
CA ARG A 130 12.73 19.48 3.19
C ARG A 130 11.25 19.88 3.26
N GLN A 131 10.47 19.71 2.19
CA GLN A 131 9.01 19.88 2.24
C GLN A 131 8.26 18.61 2.68
N ALA A 132 8.83 17.41 2.44
CA ALA A 132 8.24 16.14 2.84
C ALA A 132 8.18 16.02 4.38
N ASP A 133 9.23 16.42 5.11
CA ASP A 133 9.23 16.39 6.59
C ASP A 133 8.13 17.29 7.20
N ARG A 134 7.91 18.50 6.65
CA ARG A 134 6.84 19.38 7.14
C ARG A 134 5.43 18.93 6.74
N ARG A 135 5.27 18.24 5.61
CA ARG A 135 3.96 17.73 5.16
C ARG A 135 3.60 16.40 5.81
N GLN A 136 4.57 15.52 6.10
CA GLN A 136 4.30 14.24 6.74
C GLN A 136 3.74 14.42 8.16
N ASP A 137 4.24 15.38 8.94
CA ASP A 137 3.76 15.56 10.32
C ASP A 137 2.29 16.00 10.40
N GLU A 138 1.85 17.01 9.62
CA GLU A 138 0.46 17.45 9.69
C GLU A 138 -0.53 16.42 9.13
N THR A 139 -0.20 15.76 8.01
CA THR A 139 -1.10 14.79 7.38
C THR A 139 -1.18 13.50 8.18
N THR A 140 -0.03 13.01 8.68
CA THR A 140 0.03 11.77 9.47
C THR A 140 -0.66 11.96 10.82
N VAL A 141 -0.45 13.09 11.51
CA VAL A 141 -1.17 13.40 12.76
C VAL A 141 -2.68 13.53 12.51
N ARG A 142 -3.11 14.15 11.40
CA ARG A 142 -4.54 14.29 11.07
C ARG A 142 -5.18 12.95 10.70
N ILE A 143 -4.46 12.07 10.00
CA ILE A 143 -4.90 10.70 9.68
C ILE A 143 -4.95 9.84 10.94
N LEU A 144 -3.93 9.88 11.81
CA LEU A 144 -3.91 9.17 13.09
C LEU A 144 -5.06 9.59 14.01
N LYS A 145 -5.39 10.89 14.03
CA LYS A 145 -6.55 11.41 14.78
C LYS A 145 -7.88 10.87 14.22
N ASN A 146 -7.97 10.68 12.90
CA ASN A 146 -9.13 10.08 12.25
C ASN A 146 -9.16 8.54 12.32
N ILE A 147 -8.04 7.85 12.47
CA ILE A 147 -8.01 6.39 12.65
C ILE A 147 -8.71 5.99 13.96
N ASN A 148 -8.59 6.80 15.01
CA ASN A 148 -9.34 6.58 16.25
C ASN A 148 -10.86 6.71 16.03
N PHE A 149 -11.28 7.63 15.16
CA PHE A 149 -12.68 7.79 14.75
C PHE A 149 -13.16 6.62 13.86
N LEU A 150 -12.33 6.13 12.95
CA LEU A 150 -12.64 4.99 12.08
C LEU A 150 -12.75 3.66 12.86
N ARG A 151 -12.07 3.54 14.01
CA ARG A 151 -12.18 2.37 14.89
C ARG A 151 -13.54 2.26 15.59
N GLN A 152 -14.35 3.33 15.63
CA GLN A 152 -15.71 3.32 16.20
C GLN A 152 -16.83 3.13 15.15
N VAL A 153 -16.49 2.97 13.87
CA VAL A 153 -17.47 2.78 12.77
C VAL A 153 -18.39 1.56 12.94
N PRO A 154 -18.04 0.45 13.61
CA PRO A 154 -18.99 -0.64 13.83
C PRO A 154 -20.25 -0.22 14.61
N LYS A 155 -20.23 0.94 15.29
CA LYS A 155 -21.35 1.39 16.12
C LYS A 155 -22.41 2.23 15.39
N TYR A 156 -22.19 2.59 14.12
CA TYR A 156 -23.13 3.42 13.34
C TYR A 156 -23.82 2.67 12.18
N ARG A 157 -23.67 1.34 12.10
CA ARG A 157 -24.24 0.55 11.00
C ARG A 157 -25.68 0.06 11.23
N THR A 158 -26.36 0.47 12.31
CA THR A 158 -27.60 -0.21 12.72
C THR A 158 -28.89 0.54 12.42
N VAL A 159 -28.93 1.84 12.15
CA VAL A 159 -30.24 2.49 11.92
C VAL A 159 -30.17 3.63 10.92
N GLN A 160 -30.56 3.35 9.68
CA GLN A 160 -31.56 4.13 8.95
C GLN A 160 -31.93 3.33 7.71
N ASP A 161 -32.88 2.41 7.92
CA ASP A 161 -33.57 1.76 6.84
C ASP A 161 -34.36 2.81 6.05
N VAL A 162 -34.35 2.69 4.73
CA VAL A 162 -34.96 3.66 3.79
C VAL A 162 -36.47 3.80 4.07
N GLU A 163 -37.07 2.74 4.61
CA GLU A 163 -38.46 2.67 5.05
C GLU A 163 -38.78 3.61 6.23
N SER A 164 -37.78 3.92 7.07
CA SER A 164 -37.93 4.85 8.21
C SER A 164 -38.01 6.30 7.75
N LEU A 165 -37.25 6.65 6.71
CA LEU A 165 -37.30 7.98 6.08
C LEU A 165 -38.60 8.15 5.30
N GLN A 166 -39.10 7.07 4.68
CA GLN A 166 -40.38 7.08 3.98
C GLN A 166 -41.55 7.29 4.93
N ARG A 167 -41.56 6.62 6.09
CA ARG A 167 -42.55 6.86 7.15
C ARG A 167 -42.53 8.28 7.71
N LEU A 168 -41.34 8.86 7.92
CA LEU A 168 -41.25 10.25 8.39
C LEU A 168 -41.69 11.28 7.34
N LEU A 169 -41.48 10.98 6.06
CA LEU A 169 -41.95 11.84 4.97
C LEU A 169 -43.48 11.83 4.89
N GLU A 170 -44.08 10.65 5.00
CA GLU A 170 -45.54 10.45 4.95
C GLU A 170 -46.25 11.05 6.18
N ASP A 171 -45.66 10.89 7.37
CA ASP A 171 -46.16 11.50 8.62
C ASP A 171 -46.01 13.05 8.62
N SER A 172 -45.02 13.58 7.89
CA SER A 172 -44.86 15.03 7.69
C SER A 172 -45.84 15.62 6.67
N GLU A 173 -46.40 14.79 5.78
CA GLU A 173 -47.42 15.19 4.80
C GLU A 173 -48.83 15.19 5.42
N GLU A 174 -49.11 14.32 6.39
CA GLU A 174 -50.38 14.28 7.13
C GLU A 174 -50.47 15.30 8.28
N ALA A 175 -49.33 15.80 8.80
CA ALA A 175 -49.29 16.76 9.91
C ALA A 175 -49.27 18.25 9.47
N GLY A 176 -49.56 18.56 8.20
CA GLY A 176 -49.65 19.93 7.68
C GLY A 176 -51.10 20.42 7.55
N PRO A 177 -51.55 21.42 8.35
CA PRO A 177 -52.72 22.25 8.03
C PRO A 177 -52.40 23.33 6.97
#